data_AF-A0A6N6S344-F1
#
_entry.id   AF-A0A6N6S344-F1
#
_cell.length_a   1.000
_cell.length_b   1.000
_cell.length_c   1.000
_cell.angle_alpha   90.00
_cell.angle_beta   90.00
_cell.angle_gamma   90.00
#
_symmetry.space_group_name_H-M   'P 1'
#
loop_
_entity.id
_entity.type
_entity.pdbx_description
1 polymer ?
#
loop_
_entity_poly.entity_id
_entity_poly.type
_entity_poly.pdbx_seq_one_letter_code
_entity_poly.pdbx_strand_id
1 'polypeptide(L)'
;MHTLEEIYQKLNSITGTNTSYYPITVQATGQTITYAPGDDGYLEKGAKADPRFTDNGNGTVTDNLTGLIWLKNANYLGSTRTWSDALVAANNLANGIGGLTDGSVQGDWRLPNVRELQSLIDYGRYNPALPAGHPFTNVQSVFYWSSTTYADTTNIPNNAWYVYFYNGVLYVNGKTNSYSVWCVRGGS
;
A
#
# COMPACT_ATOMS: atom_id res chain seq x y z
N MET A 1 16.42 11.94 11.71
CA MET A 1 15.24 12.66 11.22
C MET A 1 15.67 13.28 9.90
N HIS A 2 15.18 12.76 8.77
CA HIS A 2 15.56 13.29 7.47
C HIS A 2 14.54 14.32 7.02
N THR A 3 15.01 15.48 6.59
CA THR A 3 14.13 16.51 6.03
C THR A 3 13.59 16.06 4.68
N LEU A 4 12.41 16.54 4.27
CA LEU A 4 11.86 16.27 2.93
C LEU A 4 12.86 16.66 1.84
N GLU A 5 13.62 17.74 2.05
CA GLU A 5 14.70 18.16 1.15
C GLU A 5 15.83 17.12 1.09
N GLU A 6 16.26 16.56 2.22
CA GLU A 6 17.25 15.47 2.24
C GLU A 6 16.73 14.19 1.55
N ILE A 7 15.43 13.95 1.60
CA ILE A 7 14.77 12.81 0.92
C ILE A 7 14.70 13.06 -0.59
N TYR A 8 14.32 14.26 -1.03
CA TYR A 8 14.29 14.64 -2.45
C TYR A 8 15.69 14.70 -3.06
N GLN A 9 16.68 15.22 -2.34
CA GLN A 9 18.07 15.27 -2.80
C GLN A 9 18.68 13.87 -2.92
N LYS A 10 18.40 12.96 -1.97
CA LYS A 10 18.83 11.56 -2.06
C LYS A 10 18.15 10.81 -3.21
N LEU A 11 16.90 11.12 -3.53
CA LEU A 11 16.19 10.54 -4.66
C LEU A 11 16.75 11.03 -6.00
N ASN A 12 17.13 12.30 -6.11
CA ASN A 12 17.70 12.89 -7.32
C ASN A 12 19.15 12.46 -7.59
N SER A 13 19.95 12.20 -6.54
CA SER A 13 21.33 11.74 -6.70
C SER A 13 21.47 10.31 -7.21
N ILE A 14 20.39 9.52 -7.20
CA ILE A 14 20.40 8.09 -7.55
C ILE A 14 19.98 7.85 -9.02
N THR A 15 19.18 8.73 -9.62
CA THR A 15 18.53 8.42 -10.91
C THR A 15 19.25 8.94 -12.14
N GLY A 16 20.17 9.91 -12.03
CA GLY A 16 21.03 10.34 -13.14
C GLY A 16 20.33 10.65 -14.47
N THR A 17 19.00 10.87 -14.49
CA THR A 17 18.22 10.97 -15.71
C THR A 17 17.12 12.02 -15.56
N ASN A 18 17.26 13.08 -16.37
CA ASN A 18 16.24 14.04 -16.72
C ASN A 18 15.25 13.38 -17.68
N THR A 19 14.18 12.74 -17.19
CA THR A 19 13.03 12.38 -18.03
C THR A 19 11.71 12.51 -17.27
N SER A 20 10.78 13.23 -17.93
CA SER A 20 9.42 13.64 -17.57
C SER A 20 8.88 13.30 -16.17
N TYR A 21 8.71 14.38 -15.40
CA TYR A 21 7.98 14.47 -14.14
C TYR A 21 6.52 14.02 -14.33
N TYR A 22 6.21 12.75 -14.08
CA TYR A 22 4.89 12.43 -13.55
C TYR A 22 4.94 12.83 -12.09
N PRO A 23 4.23 13.89 -11.64
CA PRO A 23 4.19 14.18 -10.21
C PRO A 23 3.58 12.95 -9.54
N ILE A 24 4.39 12.21 -8.79
CA ILE A 24 3.87 11.20 -7.87
C ILE A 24 3.03 12.00 -6.88
N THR A 25 1.72 11.89 -7.02
CA THR A 25 0.75 12.50 -6.13
C THR A 25 0.85 11.81 -4.77
N VAL A 26 1.65 12.38 -3.87
CA VAL A 26 1.82 11.86 -2.51
C VAL A 26 0.59 12.27 -1.68
N GLN A 27 -0.03 11.29 -1.03
CA GLN A 27 -1.18 11.51 -0.14
C GLN A 27 -0.83 12.46 1.01
N ALA A 28 -1.80 13.30 1.43
CA ALA A 28 -1.75 13.91 2.76
C ALA A 28 -1.73 12.80 3.82
N THR A 29 -0.75 12.80 4.73
CA THR A 29 -0.54 11.62 5.59
C THR A 29 -1.58 11.51 6.71
N GLY A 30 -2.54 12.45 6.76
CA GLY A 30 -3.63 12.54 7.72
C GLY A 30 -3.19 13.13 9.06
N GLN A 31 -1.90 13.41 9.21
CA GLN A 31 -1.36 14.12 10.36
C GLN A 31 -1.77 15.60 10.29
N THR A 32 -2.51 16.06 11.30
CA THR A 32 -2.91 17.48 11.46
C THR A 32 -2.21 18.15 12.64
N ILE A 33 -1.49 17.37 13.46
CA ILE A 33 -0.71 17.87 14.58
C ILE A 33 0.70 18.19 14.08
N THR A 34 1.08 19.46 14.19
CA THR A 34 2.46 19.92 13.97
C THR A 34 3.33 19.55 15.18
N TYR A 35 4.42 18.82 14.95
CA TYR A 35 5.48 18.59 15.93
C TYR A 35 6.73 19.44 15.63
N ALA A 36 6.94 19.82 14.37
CA ALA A 36 8.01 20.73 13.97
C ALA A 36 7.65 21.52 12.69
N PRO A 37 8.20 22.74 12.50
CA PRO A 37 8.05 23.46 11.25
C PRO A 37 8.52 22.62 10.05
N GLY A 38 7.66 22.49 9.04
CA GLY A 38 7.96 21.74 7.81
C GLY A 38 7.60 20.26 7.82
N ASP A 39 7.00 19.74 8.90
CA ASP A 39 6.37 18.41 8.88
C ASP A 39 5.04 18.38 8.12
N ASP A 40 4.46 17.19 7.95
CA ASP A 40 3.16 17.04 7.27
C ASP A 40 2.04 17.80 7.98
N GLY A 41 1.98 17.72 9.31
CA GLY A 41 0.98 18.46 10.10
C GLY A 41 1.13 19.98 10.04
N TYR A 42 2.28 20.50 9.63
CA TYR A 42 2.52 21.93 9.38
C TYR A 42 2.19 22.35 7.94
N LEU A 43 2.44 21.47 6.97
CA LEU A 43 2.33 21.80 5.54
C LEU A 43 0.98 21.41 4.93
N GLU A 44 0.45 20.25 5.30
CA GLU A 44 -0.74 19.60 4.73
C GLU A 44 -0.79 19.57 3.18
N LYS A 45 0.39 19.59 2.53
CA LYS A 45 0.51 19.74 1.06
C LYS A 45 0.22 18.47 0.27
N GLY A 46 -0.01 17.34 0.94
CA GLY A 46 -0.33 16.11 0.27
C GLY A 46 -1.68 16.19 -0.45
N ALA A 47 -1.79 15.49 -1.57
CA ALA A 47 -3.00 15.49 -2.35
C ALA A 47 -4.14 14.75 -1.63
N LYS A 48 -5.35 15.25 -1.84
CA LYS A 48 -6.59 14.75 -1.24
C LYS A 48 -7.59 14.45 -2.37
N ALA A 49 -8.38 13.40 -2.20
CA ALA A 49 -9.51 13.06 -3.07
C ALA A 49 -10.77 12.97 -2.20
N ASP A 50 -11.90 13.47 -2.70
CA ASP A 50 -13.19 13.45 -1.99
C ASP A 50 -14.32 12.98 -2.95
N PRO A 51 -14.90 11.79 -2.73
CA PRO A 51 -14.53 10.83 -1.69
C PRO A 51 -13.14 10.22 -1.97
N ARG A 52 -12.41 9.83 -0.91
CA ARG A 52 -11.12 9.15 -1.10
C ARG A 52 -11.29 7.75 -1.69
N PHE A 53 -12.27 7.02 -1.20
CA PHE A 53 -12.55 5.65 -1.60
C PHE A 53 -13.98 5.52 -2.10
N THR A 54 -14.16 4.80 -3.21
CA THR A 54 -15.47 4.46 -3.76
C THR A 54 -15.67 2.95 -3.67
N ASP A 55 -16.68 2.50 -2.94
CA ASP A 55 -17.12 1.10 -2.98
C ASP A 55 -17.87 0.84 -4.29
N ASN A 56 -17.39 -0.12 -5.08
CA ASN A 56 -17.99 -0.44 -6.38
C ASN A 56 -19.16 -1.43 -6.27
N GLY A 57 -19.46 -1.94 -5.06
CA GLY A 57 -20.56 -2.88 -4.83
C GLY A 57 -20.33 -4.28 -5.40
N ASN A 58 -19.14 -4.55 -5.95
CA ASN A 58 -18.78 -5.79 -6.63
C ASN A 58 -17.60 -6.52 -5.95
N GLY A 59 -17.38 -6.23 -4.67
CA GLY A 59 -16.25 -6.75 -3.89
C GLY A 59 -14.95 -5.96 -4.03
N THR A 60 -14.96 -4.83 -4.77
CA THR A 60 -13.79 -3.96 -4.94
C THR A 60 -14.02 -2.54 -4.42
N VAL A 61 -12.92 -1.85 -4.14
CA VAL A 61 -12.90 -0.44 -3.73
C VAL A 61 -11.93 0.31 -4.63
N THR A 62 -12.39 1.38 -5.26
CA THR A 62 -11.54 2.29 -6.02
C THR A 62 -10.93 3.32 -5.07
N ASP A 63 -9.62 3.46 -5.10
CA ASP A 63 -8.89 4.57 -4.51
C ASP A 63 -8.83 5.72 -5.52
N ASN A 64 -9.63 6.77 -5.32
CA ASN A 64 -9.74 7.89 -6.25
C ASN A 64 -8.50 8.80 -6.27
N LEU A 65 -7.59 8.67 -5.30
CA LEU A 65 -6.33 9.42 -5.30
C LEU A 65 -5.29 8.77 -6.21
N THR A 66 -5.20 7.44 -6.16
CA THR A 66 -4.16 6.67 -6.87
C THR A 66 -4.68 6.05 -8.17
N GLY A 67 -6.00 5.97 -8.34
CA GLY A 67 -6.66 5.22 -9.40
C GLY A 67 -6.61 3.70 -9.20
N LEU A 68 -6.02 3.20 -8.10
CA LEU A 68 -5.90 1.76 -7.87
C LEU A 68 -7.23 1.14 -7.43
N ILE A 69 -7.43 -0.12 -7.77
CA ILE A 69 -8.58 -0.91 -7.33
C ILE A 69 -8.11 -1.97 -6.33
N TRP A 70 -8.70 -1.94 -5.15
CA TRP A 70 -8.36 -2.79 -4.02
C TRP A 70 -9.45 -3.83 -3.76
N LEU A 71 -9.06 -5.01 -3.29
CA LEU A 71 -10.02 -5.99 -2.80
C LEU A 71 -10.68 -5.42 -1.53
N LYS A 72 -12.02 -5.40 -1.49
CA LYS A 72 -12.75 -4.82 -0.35
C LYS A 72 -12.48 -5.58 0.95
N ASN A 73 -12.44 -6.90 0.89
CA ASN A 73 -12.11 -7.76 2.02
C ASN A 73 -10.59 -7.94 2.14
N ALA A 74 -9.98 -7.18 3.06
CA ALA A 74 -8.54 -7.17 3.29
C ALA A 74 -7.98 -8.44 3.94
N ASN A 75 -8.82 -9.41 4.30
CA ASN A 75 -8.39 -10.70 4.86
C ASN A 75 -9.18 -11.88 4.24
N TYR A 76 -9.50 -11.80 2.95
CA TYR A 76 -10.30 -12.85 2.30
C TYR A 76 -9.66 -14.25 2.41
N LEU A 77 -8.34 -14.36 2.30
CA LEU A 77 -7.64 -15.65 2.41
C LEU A 77 -7.72 -16.28 3.81
N GLY A 78 -8.07 -15.51 4.85
CA GLY A 78 -8.26 -15.97 6.22
C GLY A 78 -7.02 -16.54 6.93
N SER A 79 -5.87 -16.60 6.26
CA SER A 79 -4.62 -17.16 6.76
C SER A 79 -3.41 -16.46 6.15
N THR A 80 -2.33 -16.41 6.90
CA THR A 80 -1.05 -15.85 6.45
C THR A 80 -0.35 -16.77 5.45
N ARG A 81 0.44 -16.18 4.54
CA ARG A 81 1.16 -16.89 3.47
C ARG A 81 2.63 -16.50 3.44
N THR A 82 3.48 -17.44 3.00
CA THR A 82 4.85 -17.09 2.61
C THR A 82 4.83 -16.07 1.49
N TRP A 83 5.93 -15.34 1.28
CA TRP A 83 5.96 -14.30 0.26
C TRP A 83 5.70 -14.85 -1.15
N SER A 84 6.25 -16.03 -1.47
CA SER A 84 6.01 -16.69 -2.75
C SER A 84 4.54 -17.11 -2.90
N ASP A 85 3.96 -17.71 -1.86
CA ASP A 85 2.55 -18.12 -1.88
C ASP A 85 1.61 -16.90 -1.94
N ALA A 86 1.98 -15.78 -1.33
CA ALA A 86 1.23 -14.53 -1.38
C ALA A 86 1.15 -13.97 -2.80
N LEU A 87 2.25 -14.01 -3.55
CA LEU A 87 2.28 -13.61 -4.97
C LEU A 87 1.35 -14.49 -5.82
N VAL A 88 1.44 -15.81 -5.64
CA VAL A 88 0.61 -16.78 -6.37
C VAL A 88 -0.86 -16.62 -6.00
N ALA A 89 -1.18 -16.49 -4.72
CA ALA A 89 -2.55 -16.32 -4.24
C ALA A 89 -3.19 -15.04 -4.78
N ALA A 90 -2.43 -13.94 -4.83
CA ALA A 90 -2.91 -12.69 -5.41
C ALA A 90 -3.14 -12.82 -6.92
N ASN A 91 -2.23 -13.48 -7.64
CA ASN A 91 -2.36 -13.70 -9.08
C ASN A 91 -3.56 -14.59 -9.45
N ASN A 92 -3.89 -15.57 -8.59
CA ASN A 92 -5.02 -16.48 -8.78
C ASN A 92 -6.39 -15.88 -8.44
N LEU A 93 -6.43 -14.67 -7.85
CA LEU A 93 -7.70 -14.00 -7.56
C LEU A 93 -8.38 -13.57 -8.87
N ALA A 94 -9.68 -13.84 -8.97
CA ALA A 94 -10.50 -13.56 -10.14
C ALA A 94 -11.98 -13.44 -9.74
N ASN A 95 -12.82 -13.01 -10.67
CA ASN A 95 -14.26 -12.95 -10.51
C ASN A 95 -14.86 -14.29 -10.01
N GLY A 96 -15.76 -14.22 -9.05
CA GLY A 96 -16.36 -15.38 -8.37
C GLY A 96 -15.54 -15.90 -7.17
N ILE A 97 -14.30 -15.44 -6.99
CA ILE A 97 -13.46 -15.70 -5.83
C ILE A 97 -13.50 -14.44 -4.95
N GLY A 98 -13.40 -14.56 -3.63
CA GLY A 98 -13.24 -13.34 -2.83
C GLY A 98 -14.52 -12.57 -2.51
N GLY A 99 -15.67 -13.05 -3.00
CA GLY A 99 -16.87 -12.22 -3.12
C GLY A 99 -16.79 -11.20 -4.27
N LEU A 100 -15.87 -11.40 -5.22
CA LEU A 100 -15.74 -10.56 -6.40
C LEU A 100 -16.83 -10.88 -7.43
N THR A 101 -17.45 -9.83 -7.95
CA THR A 101 -18.37 -9.86 -9.09
C THR A 101 -17.98 -8.76 -10.09
N ASP A 102 -16.68 -8.57 -10.31
CA ASP A 102 -16.09 -7.43 -11.04
C ASP A 102 -15.62 -7.78 -12.45
N GLY A 103 -15.82 -9.03 -12.89
CA GLY A 103 -15.39 -9.50 -14.21
C GLY A 103 -13.88 -9.72 -14.36
N SER A 104 -13.09 -9.60 -13.28
CA SER A 104 -11.65 -9.85 -13.31
C SER A 104 -11.33 -11.31 -13.64
N VAL A 105 -10.17 -11.52 -14.28
CA VAL A 105 -9.61 -12.83 -14.58
C VAL A 105 -8.30 -13.04 -13.84
N GLN A 106 -7.84 -14.28 -13.80
CA GLN A 106 -6.53 -14.62 -13.25
C GLN A 106 -5.44 -13.77 -13.93
N GLY A 107 -4.58 -13.16 -13.11
CA GLY A 107 -3.53 -12.25 -13.58
C GLY A 107 -3.87 -10.77 -13.48
N ASP A 108 -5.14 -10.40 -13.36
CA ASP A 108 -5.52 -8.98 -13.16
C ASP A 108 -5.09 -8.49 -11.78
N TRP A 109 -5.20 -9.36 -10.78
CA TRP A 109 -4.85 -9.08 -9.40
C TRP A 109 -3.40 -9.41 -9.11
N ARG A 110 -2.79 -8.60 -8.24
CA ARG A 110 -1.41 -8.78 -7.78
C ARG A 110 -1.24 -8.36 -6.34
N LEU A 111 -0.11 -8.77 -5.78
CA LEU A 111 0.34 -8.29 -4.49
C LEU A 111 0.83 -6.83 -4.66
N PRO A 112 0.40 -5.89 -3.81
CA PRO A 112 0.78 -4.49 -3.90
C PRO A 112 2.27 -4.29 -3.62
N ASN A 113 2.86 -3.32 -4.29
CA ASN A 113 4.21 -2.87 -3.94
C ASN A 113 4.16 -2.02 -2.66
N VAL A 114 5.32 -1.74 -2.07
CA VAL A 114 5.39 -1.14 -0.73
C VAL A 114 4.79 0.27 -0.72
N ARG A 115 4.91 1.01 -1.83
CA ARG A 115 4.37 2.37 -1.96
C ARG A 115 2.84 2.37 -2.04
N GLU A 116 2.26 1.37 -2.69
CA GLU A 116 0.80 1.21 -2.79
C GLU A 116 0.17 0.85 -1.45
N LEU A 117 0.81 -0.01 -0.64
CA LEU A 117 0.34 -0.25 0.73
C LEU A 117 0.46 1.01 1.59
N GLN A 118 1.57 1.74 1.47
CA GLN A 118 1.76 2.99 2.20
C GLN A 118 0.77 4.08 1.77
N SER A 119 0.31 4.08 0.51
CA SER A 119 -0.69 5.05 0.05
C SER A 119 -2.09 4.80 0.62
N LEU A 120 -2.31 3.73 1.38
CA LEU A 120 -3.53 3.55 2.16
C LEU A 120 -3.40 4.08 3.59
N ILE A 121 -2.18 4.34 4.07
CA ILE A 121 -1.92 4.64 5.48
C ILE A 121 -2.33 6.06 5.82
N ASP A 122 -3.04 6.21 6.94
CA ASP A 122 -3.28 7.47 7.64
C ASP A 122 -2.47 7.43 8.96
N TYR A 123 -1.39 8.19 9.03
CA TYR A 123 -0.50 8.25 10.19
C TYR A 123 -1.09 9.05 11.36
N GLY A 124 -2.20 9.76 11.15
CA GLY A 124 -3.02 10.32 12.23
C GLY A 124 -3.85 9.25 12.96
N ARG A 125 -3.83 8.00 12.48
CA ARG A 125 -4.64 6.89 13.00
C ARG A 125 -3.80 5.68 13.33
N TYR A 126 -4.37 4.84 14.19
CA TYR A 126 -3.80 3.56 14.56
C TYR A 126 -4.92 2.55 14.80
N ASN A 127 -4.59 1.27 14.64
CA ASN A 127 -5.48 0.13 14.87
C ASN A 127 -6.88 0.19 14.18
N PRO A 128 -6.95 0.13 12.84
CA PRO A 128 -5.85 0.18 11.86
C PRO A 128 -5.51 1.63 11.47
N ALA A 129 -4.30 1.83 10.96
CA ALA A 129 -3.81 3.11 10.43
C ALA A 129 -4.39 3.39 9.02
N LEU A 130 -5.71 3.50 8.91
CA LEU A 130 -6.44 3.78 7.65
C LEU A 130 -7.36 5.00 7.81
N PRO A 131 -7.62 5.78 6.74
CA PRO A 131 -8.54 6.91 6.78
C PRO A 131 -9.92 6.55 7.32
N ALA A 132 -10.52 7.42 8.14
CA ALA A 132 -11.89 7.22 8.63
C ALA A 132 -12.89 7.02 7.49
N GLY A 133 -13.91 6.19 7.75
CA GLY A 133 -15.00 5.97 6.80
C GLY A 133 -14.60 5.17 5.56
N HIS A 134 -13.41 4.55 5.54
CA HIS A 134 -13.02 3.67 4.45
C HIS A 134 -14.04 2.52 4.27
N PRO A 135 -14.32 2.06 3.04
CA PRO A 135 -15.27 0.98 2.79
C PRO A 135 -14.69 -0.43 2.94
N PHE A 136 -13.39 -0.56 3.26
CA PHE A 136 -12.74 -1.86 3.44
C PHE A 136 -13.31 -2.66 4.61
N THR A 137 -13.36 -3.98 4.46
CA THR A 137 -13.86 -4.93 5.45
C THR A 137 -12.78 -5.92 5.88
N ASN A 138 -12.92 -6.46 7.09
CA ASN A 138 -11.99 -7.42 7.70
C ASN A 138 -10.52 -6.98 7.68
N VAL A 139 -10.25 -5.67 7.69
CA VAL A 139 -8.90 -5.13 7.85
C VAL A 139 -8.34 -5.60 9.18
N GLN A 140 -7.15 -6.19 9.14
CA GLN A 140 -6.45 -6.65 10.33
C GLN A 140 -5.38 -5.64 10.71
N SER A 141 -5.18 -5.38 12.00
CA SER A 141 -4.08 -4.53 12.48
C SER A 141 -2.77 -5.33 12.60
N VAL A 142 -2.37 -5.99 11.51
CA VAL A 142 -1.24 -6.94 11.42
C VAL A 142 -0.30 -6.58 10.27
N PHE A 143 0.68 -7.43 10.00
CA PHE A 143 1.64 -7.27 8.90
C PHE A 143 1.04 -7.73 7.57
N TYR A 144 1.17 -6.89 6.55
CA TYR A 144 0.77 -7.20 5.17
C TYR A 144 1.98 -7.23 4.25
N TRP A 145 2.11 -8.33 3.51
CA TRP A 145 3.20 -8.50 2.55
C TRP A 145 3.13 -7.47 1.41
N SER A 146 4.29 -6.96 1.01
CA SER A 146 4.47 -6.26 -0.26
C SER A 146 5.15 -7.16 -1.30
N SER A 147 4.89 -6.95 -2.58
CA SER A 147 5.68 -7.52 -3.70
C SER A 147 7.08 -6.91 -3.85
N THR A 148 7.44 -5.88 -3.08
CA THR A 148 8.75 -5.25 -3.16
C THR A 148 9.80 -6.08 -2.42
N THR A 149 10.74 -6.65 -3.18
CA THR A 149 11.92 -7.32 -2.63
C THR A 149 12.87 -6.29 -1.99
N TYR A 150 13.45 -6.62 -0.83
CA TYR A 150 14.51 -5.83 -0.22
C TYR A 150 15.84 -6.21 -0.89
N ALA A 151 16.39 -5.29 -1.67
CA ALA A 151 17.69 -5.44 -2.33
C ALA A 151 18.78 -4.87 -1.43
N ASP A 152 19.47 -5.75 -0.71
CA ASP A 152 20.70 -5.43 0.02
C ASP A 152 21.87 -6.09 -0.70
N THR A 153 23.01 -5.41 -0.79
CA THR A 153 24.21 -5.88 -1.48
C THR A 153 24.84 -7.12 -0.83
N THR A 154 24.41 -7.47 0.38
CA THR A 154 24.99 -8.53 1.22
C THR A 154 24.14 -9.80 1.31
N ASN A 155 22.86 -9.75 0.92
CA ASN A 155 21.95 -10.88 0.94
C ASN A 155 21.34 -11.07 -0.46
N ILE A 156 21.53 -12.26 -1.06
CA ILE A 156 20.66 -12.79 -2.13
C ILE A 156 19.20 -12.44 -1.75
N PRO A 157 18.32 -11.98 -2.68
CA PRO A 157 17.04 -11.32 -2.38
C PRO A 157 16.01 -12.19 -1.63
N ASN A 158 16.34 -12.54 -0.39
CA ASN A 158 15.65 -13.46 0.49
C ASN A 158 14.67 -12.71 1.39
N ASN A 159 14.74 -11.38 1.40
CA ASN A 159 13.88 -10.53 2.20
C ASN A 159 12.93 -9.73 1.31
N ALA A 160 11.77 -9.38 1.86
CA ALA A 160 10.80 -8.48 1.24
C ALA A 160 10.27 -7.48 2.27
N TRP A 161 9.74 -6.37 1.76
CA TRP A 161 9.07 -5.37 2.57
C TRP A 161 7.67 -5.84 2.98
N TYR A 162 7.23 -5.41 4.15
CA TYR A 162 5.85 -5.51 4.60
C TYR A 162 5.48 -4.30 5.44
N VAL A 163 4.17 -4.02 5.53
CA VAL A 163 3.64 -2.86 6.24
C VAL A 163 2.86 -3.34 7.46
N TYR A 164 3.11 -2.74 8.62
CA TYR A 164 2.34 -3.02 9.82
C TYR A 164 1.12 -2.11 9.92
N PHE A 165 -0.08 -2.63 9.65
CA PHE A 165 -1.30 -1.83 9.58
C PHE A 165 -1.81 -1.31 10.93
N TYR A 166 -1.17 -1.68 12.05
CA TYR A 166 -1.43 -1.03 13.33
C TYR A 166 -1.02 0.45 13.33
N ASN A 167 0.11 0.80 12.70
CA ASN A 167 0.68 2.16 12.72
C ASN A 167 1.33 2.61 11.39
N GLY A 168 1.25 1.81 10.33
CA GLY A 168 1.79 2.13 9.02
C GLY A 168 3.30 1.92 8.84
N VAL A 169 4.00 1.43 9.87
CA VAL A 169 5.47 1.29 9.82
C VAL A 169 5.90 0.19 8.85
N LEU A 170 6.96 0.47 8.09
CA LEU A 170 7.61 -0.47 7.19
C LEU A 170 8.61 -1.36 7.92
N TYR A 171 8.63 -2.63 7.55
CA TYR A 171 9.61 -3.60 8.04
C TYR A 171 10.10 -4.49 6.91
N VAL A 172 11.20 -5.20 7.17
CA VAL A 172 11.84 -6.15 6.27
C VAL A 172 12.07 -7.46 7.00
N ASN A 173 11.82 -8.59 6.34
CA ASN A 173 12.06 -9.93 6.89
C ASN A 173 12.13 -10.96 5.77
N GLY A 174 12.54 -12.18 6.12
CA GLY A 174 12.69 -13.30 5.20
C GLY A 174 11.38 -13.70 4.53
N LYS A 175 11.45 -13.98 3.23
CA LYS A 175 10.35 -14.40 2.35
C LYS A 175 9.72 -15.74 2.75
N THR A 176 10.39 -16.50 3.63
CA THR A 176 9.87 -17.76 4.21
C THR A 176 8.91 -17.53 5.38
N ASN A 177 8.86 -16.31 5.94
CA ASN A 177 7.86 -15.96 6.96
C ASN A 177 6.47 -15.79 6.35
N SER A 178 5.45 -15.95 7.19
CA SER A 178 4.05 -15.84 6.75
C SER A 178 3.40 -14.55 7.26
N TYR A 179 2.85 -13.75 6.34
CA TYR A 179 2.09 -12.53 6.65
C TYR A 179 0.79 -12.45 5.82
N SER A 180 -0.06 -11.48 6.13
CA SER A 180 -1.35 -11.29 5.46
C SER A 180 -1.19 -10.77 4.03
N VAL A 181 -2.20 -11.02 3.21
CA VAL A 181 -2.22 -10.68 1.77
C VAL A 181 -3.43 -9.79 1.50
N TRP A 182 -3.18 -8.66 0.85
CA TRP A 182 -4.24 -7.75 0.41
C TRP A 182 -4.00 -7.40 -1.05
N CYS A 183 -4.88 -7.88 -1.92
CA CYS A 183 -4.69 -7.76 -3.36
C CYS A 183 -5.07 -6.38 -3.90
N VAL A 184 -4.33 -5.94 -4.92
CA VAL A 184 -4.58 -4.72 -5.69
C VAL A 184 -4.52 -5.02 -7.18
N ARG A 185 -5.18 -4.21 -7.99
CA ARG A 185 -5.02 -4.16 -9.45
C ARG A 185 -4.99 -2.73 -9.97
N GLY A 186 -4.56 -2.57 -11.22
CA GLY A 186 -4.60 -1.28 -11.90
C GLY A 186 -6.05 -0.78 -12.07
N GLY A 187 -6.19 0.55 -12.06
CA GLY A 187 -7.41 1.22 -12.50
C GLY A 187 -7.52 1.29 -14.01
N SER A 188 -8.74 1.54 -14.47
CA SER A 188 -9.09 1.81 -15.86
C SER A 188 -8.83 3.27 -16.23
#